data_AF-G3HHD7-F1
#
_entry.id   AF-G3HHD7-F1
#
_cell.length_a   1.000
_cell.length_b   1.000
_cell.length_c   1.000
_cell.angle_alpha   90.00
_cell.angle_beta   90.00
_cell.angle_gamma   90.00
#
_symmetry.space_group_name_H-M   'P 1'
#
loop_
_entity.id
_entity.type
_entity.pdbx_description
1 polymer ?
#
loop_
_entity_poly.entity_id
_entity_poly.type
_entity_poly.pdbx_seq_one_letter_code
_entity_poly.pdbx_strand_id
1 'polypeptide(L)' 'MPIITPAYPQQNSTYNVSVSTRMVMVEEFKQGLAITDEILLSKAEWSKLFEAPNFFQKYKYVF' A
#
# COMPACT_ATOMS: atom_id res chain seq x y z
N MET A 1 3.04 -6.15 -11.18
CA MET A 1 3.96 -5.40 -10.30
C MET A 1 5.11 -6.34 -9.98
N PRO A 2 6.10 -6.47 -10.89
CA PRO A 2 7.18 -7.42 -10.70
C PRO A 2 8.21 -6.87 -9.72
N ILE A 3 8.52 -7.63 -8.66
CA ILE A 3 9.65 -7.38 -7.76
C ILE A 3 10.59 -8.56 -7.92
N ILE A 4 11.78 -8.30 -8.44
CA ILE A 4 12.72 -9.35 -8.87
C ILE A 4 13.70 -9.66 -7.73
N THR A 5 13.86 -10.94 -7.40
CA THR A 5 14.86 -11.38 -6.43
C THR A 5 16.27 -11.09 -6.94
N PRO A 6 17.18 -10.61 -6.07
CA PRO A 6 18.50 -10.15 -6.52
C PRO A 6 19.47 -11.31 -6.82
N ALA A 7 19.27 -12.48 -6.20
CA ALA A 7 20.12 -13.66 -6.38
C ALA A 7 19.71 -14.49 -7.60
N TYR A 8 20.69 -15.09 -8.28
CA TYR A 8 20.46 -16.00 -9.39
C TYR A 8 20.00 -17.40 -8.89
N PRO A 9 19.04 -18.07 -9.56
CA PRO A 9 18.23 -17.55 -10.67
C PRO A 9 17.20 -16.53 -10.17
N GLN A 10 17.09 -15.40 -10.88
CA GLN A 10 16.15 -14.35 -10.53
C GLN A 10 14.72 -14.86 -10.69
N GLN A 11 13.85 -14.47 -9.76
CA GLN A 11 12.45 -14.81 -9.77
C GLN A 11 11.61 -13.59 -9.43
N ASN A 12 10.38 -13.54 -9.93
CA ASN A 12 9.42 -12.53 -9.52
C ASN A 12 8.78 -12.95 -8.19
N SER A 13 9.14 -12.27 -7.10
CA SER A 13 8.61 -12.57 -5.76
C SER A 13 7.13 -12.20 -5.59
N THR A 14 6.61 -11.32 -6.44
CA THR A 14 5.22 -10.81 -6.40
C THR A 14 4.37 -11.30 -7.57
N TYR A 15 4.60 -12.53 -8.03
CA TYR A 15 3.87 -13.11 -9.16
C TYR A 15 2.37 -13.31 -8.91
N ASN A 16 1.93 -13.44 -7.65
CA ASN A 16 0.52 -13.57 -7.26
C ASN A 16 -0.28 -12.26 -7.31
N VAL A 17 0.34 -11.14 -7.69
CA VAL A 17 -0.36 -9.84 -7.77
C VAL A 17 -1.31 -9.83 -8.96
N SER A 18 -2.61 -9.65 -8.67
CA SER A 18 -3.67 -9.46 -9.66
C SER A 18 -3.90 -7.97 -9.96
N VAL A 19 -4.80 -7.66 -10.89
CA VAL A 19 -5.21 -6.28 -11.17
C VAL A 19 -5.83 -5.63 -9.92
N SER A 20 -6.69 -6.36 -9.21
CA SER A 20 -7.38 -5.86 -8.02
C SER A 20 -6.39 -5.56 -6.88
N THR A 21 -5.49 -6.48 -6.55
CA THR A 21 -4.52 -6.26 -5.47
C THR A 21 -3.51 -5.17 -5.82
N ARG A 22 -3.10 -5.07 -7.10
CA ARG A 22 -2.28 -3.96 -7.59
C ARG A 22 -2.98 -2.61 -7.41
N MET A 23 -4.27 -2.53 -7.76
CA MET A 23 -5.04 -1.29 -7.65
C MET A 23 -5.13 -0.82 -6.20
N VAL A 24 -5.39 -1.74 -5.26
CA VAL A 24 -5.38 -1.44 -3.82
C VAL A 24 -4.01 -0.90 -3.39
N MET A 25 -2.92 -1.61 -3.71
CA MET A 25 -1.56 -1.17 -3.31
C MET A 25 -1.19 0.21 -3.86
N VAL A 26 -1.53 0.52 -5.12
CA VAL A 26 -1.25 1.84 -5.70
C VAL A 26 -2.00 2.95 -4.96
N GLU A 27 -3.24 2.70 -4.54
CA GLU A 27 -4.02 3.66 -3.76
C GLU A 27 -3.42 3.86 -2.36
N GLU A 28 -3.05 2.78 -1.67
CA GLU A 28 -2.39 2.86 -0.36
C GLU A 28 -1.06 3.61 -0.42
N PHE A 29 -0.28 3.46 -1.50
CA PHE A 29 0.96 4.24 -1.68
C PHE A 29 0.72 5.75 -1.81
N LYS A 30 -0.38 6.17 -2.47
CA LYS A 30 -0.74 7.59 -2.56
C LYS A 30 -1.18 8.16 -1.22
N GLN A 31 -1.98 7.40 -0.46
CA GLN A 31 -2.43 7.81 0.87
C GLN A 31 -1.25 7.88 1.85
N GLY A 32 -0.35 6.88 1.81
CA GLY A 32 0.88 6.88 2.57
C GLY A 32 1.75 8.10 2.28
N LEU A 33 1.93 8.46 0.99
CA LEU A 33 2.68 9.66 0.59
C LEU A 33 2.07 10.93 1.20
N ALA A 34 0.75 11.11 1.09
CA ALA A 34 0.06 12.27 1.66
C ALA A 34 0.25 12.37 3.17
N ILE A 35 0.17 11.25 3.90
CA ILE A 35 0.41 11.21 5.35
C ILE A 35 1.87 11.54 5.66
N THR A 36 2.83 10.98 4.92
CA THR A 36 4.25 11.29 5.14
C THR A 36 4.58 12.75 4.85
N ASP A 37 3.94 13.37 3.86
CA ASP A 37 4.10 14.80 3.58
C ASP A 37 3.58 15.65 4.75
N GLU A 38 2.45 15.29 5.35
CA GLU A 38 1.94 15.95 6.55
C GLU A 38 2.88 15.79 7.76
N ILE A 39 3.46 14.59 7.94
CA ILE A 39 4.44 14.32 9.00
C ILE A 39 5.70 15.17 8.82
N LEU A 40 6.23 15.26 7.59
CA LEU A 40 7.40 16.09 7.26
C LEU A 40 7.15 17.58 7.55
N LEU A 41 5.91 18.05 7.41
CA LEU A 41 5.48 19.40 7.75
C LEU A 41 5.09 19.56 9.24
N SER A 42 5.32 18.54 10.07
CA SER A 42 4.92 18.48 11.49
C SER A 42 3.42 18.73 11.73
N LYS A 43 2.58 18.36 10.77
CA LYS A 43 1.11 18.46 10.85
C LYS A 43 0.44 17.17 11.31
N ALA A 44 1.18 16.06 11.32
CA ALA A 44 0.71 14.76 11.75
C ALA A 44 1.83 14.01 12.50
N GLU A 45 1.42 13.10 13.37
CA GLU A 45 2.29 12.16 14.08
C GLU A 45 2.47 10.87 13.27
N TRP A 46 3.57 10.15 13.51
CA TRP A 46 3.82 8.84 12.87
C TRP A 46 2.74 7.80 13.16
N SER A 47 2.01 7.95 14.27
CA SER A 47 0.87 7.10 14.60
C SER A 47 -0.21 7.09 13.51
N LYS A 48 -0.43 8.23 12.83
CA LYS A 48 -1.42 8.37 11.75
C LYS A 48 -1.12 7.45 10.56
N LEU A 49 0.15 7.19 10.27
CA LEU A 49 0.56 6.32 9.16
C LEU A 49 0.22 4.84 9.42
N PHE A 50 0.19 4.44 10.70
CA PHE A 50 -0.06 3.06 11.12
C PHE A 50 -1.50 2.83 11.60
N GLU A 51 -2.37 3.84 11.50
CA GLU A 51 -3.78 3.71 11.82
C GLU A 51 -4.44 2.76 10.81
N ALA A 52 -5.07 1.70 11.30
CA ALA A 52 -5.68 0.69 10.44
C ALA A 52 -6.91 1.28 9.73
N PRO A 53 -6.91 1.38 8.39
CA PRO A 53 -8.08 1.86 7.66
C PRO A 53 -9.23 0.85 7.81
N ASN A 54 -10.44 1.36 7.95
CA ASN A 54 -11.61 0.50 8.14
C ASN A 54 -12.03 -0.16 6.80
N PHE A 55 -11.55 -1.39 6.58
CA PHE A 55 -11.79 -2.15 5.35
C PHE A 55 -13.29 -2.32 5.04
N PHE A 56 -14.10 -2.66 6.04
CA PHE A 56 -15.54 -2.94 5.87
C PHE A 56 -16.36 -1.68 5.59
N GLN A 57 -15.83 -0.50 5.92
CA GLN A 57 -16.45 0.78 5.56
C GLN A 57 -15.98 1.31 4.21
N LYS A 58 -14.83 0.83 3.70
CA LYS A 58 -14.25 1.27 2.42
C LYS A 58 -15.02 0.75 1.21
N TYR A 59 -15.65 -0.42 1.31
CA TYR A 59 -16.36 -1.07 0.20
C TYR A 59 -17.86 -1.16 0.47
N LYS A 60 -18.67 -0.84 -0.55
CA LYS A 60 -20.15 -0.90 -0.47
C LYS A 60 -20.69 -2.33 -0.44
N TYR A 61 -19.95 -3.28 -1.00
CA TYR A 61 -20.33 -4.69 -1.11
C TYR A 61 -19.13 -5.55 -0.76
N VAL A 62 -19.34 -6.56 0.07
CA VAL A 62 -18.35 -7.57 0.47
C VAL A 62 -19.02 -8.94 0.29
N PHE A 63 -18.27 -9.92 -0.21
CA PHE A 63 -18.73 -11.30 -0.42
C PHE A 63 -18.13 -12.23 0.62
#